data_AF-F8PZA9-F1
#
_entry.id   AF-F8PZA9-F1
#
_cell.length_a   1.000
_cell.length_b   1.000
_cell.length_c   1.000
_cell.angle_alpha   90.00
_cell.angle_beta   90.00
_cell.angle_gamma   90.00
#
_symmetry.space_group_name_H-M   'P 1'
#
loop_
_entity.id
_entity.type
_entity.pdbx_description
1 polymer ?
#
loop_
_entity_poly.entity_id
_entity_poly.type
_entity_poly.pdbx_seq_one_letter_code
_entity_poly.pdbx_strand_id
1 'polypeptide(L)'
;MIGKIDDFDGTPDKAQRWISSINLHFDINDTIYTSDKKKVYVALSYMEDGTATSWSKAKMTKYKEKNAYLTWADFMKTFTASFRTANIKGTASAALMKMKMEPGENAVAFNSRFMLDAGKSGINNEAMIMVYQKAI
;
A
#
# COMPACT_ATOMS: atom_id res chain seq x y z
N MET A 1 6.61 8.54 -21.18
CA MET A 1 5.33 9.30 -21.25
C MET A 1 5.05 9.81 -19.85
N ILE A 2 4.94 11.13 -19.66
CA ILE A 2 4.61 11.71 -18.35
C ILE A 2 3.17 11.31 -18.02
N GLY A 3 2.90 10.93 -16.77
CA GLY A 3 1.56 10.53 -16.34
C GLY A 3 1.11 9.15 -16.82
N LYS A 4 2.00 8.25 -17.23
CA LYS A 4 1.58 6.85 -17.47
C LYS A 4 1.19 6.19 -16.14
N ILE A 5 0.05 5.50 -16.13
CA ILE A 5 -0.38 4.66 -15.02
C ILE A 5 0.38 3.32 -15.10
N ASP A 6 0.94 2.88 -13.98
CA ASP A 6 1.52 1.54 -13.87
C ASP A 6 0.40 0.50 -13.73
N ASP A 7 0.59 -0.70 -14.27
CA ASP A 7 -0.34 -1.81 -14.00
C ASP A 7 -0.13 -2.33 -12.57
N PHE A 8 -1.20 -2.84 -11.96
CA PHE A 8 -1.16 -3.42 -10.63
C PHE A 8 -1.70 -4.84 -10.61
N ASP A 9 -0.83 -5.77 -10.24
CA ASP A 9 -1.09 -7.22 -10.19
C ASP A 9 -1.60 -7.71 -8.82
N GLY A 10 -1.76 -6.79 -7.86
CA GLY A 10 -2.11 -7.10 -6.48
C GLY A 10 -0.91 -7.26 -5.56
N THR A 11 0.32 -7.21 -6.08
CA THR A 11 1.55 -7.33 -5.28
C THR A 11 1.71 -6.12 -4.37
N PRO A 12 1.71 -6.30 -3.05
CA PRO A 12 1.72 -5.17 -2.14
C PRO A 12 2.94 -4.23 -2.22
N ASP A 13 4.13 -4.73 -2.61
CA ASP A 13 5.32 -3.90 -2.83
C ASP A 13 5.12 -2.89 -3.97
N LYS A 14 4.26 -3.22 -4.94
CA LYS A 14 3.92 -2.34 -6.06
C LYS A 14 2.82 -1.34 -5.71
N ALA A 15 2.13 -1.51 -4.57
CA ALA A 15 0.94 -0.72 -4.24
C ALA A 15 1.26 0.78 -4.09
N GLN A 16 2.34 1.16 -3.39
CA GLN A 16 2.69 2.59 -3.24
C GLN A 16 3.07 3.22 -4.58
N ARG A 17 3.78 2.48 -5.43
CA ARG A 17 4.17 2.94 -6.76
C ARG A 17 2.93 3.17 -7.63
N TRP A 18 2.01 2.21 -7.63
CA TRP A 18 0.73 2.33 -8.32
C TRP A 18 -0.11 3.52 -7.84
N ILE A 19 -0.23 3.71 -6.52
CA ILE A 19 -0.93 4.87 -5.93
C ILE A 19 -0.33 6.20 -6.43
N SER A 20 1.00 6.26 -6.51
CA SER A 20 1.70 7.47 -6.93
C SER A 20 1.48 7.75 -8.42
N SER A 21 1.51 6.71 -9.27
CA SER A 21 1.29 6.86 -10.72
C SER A 21 -0.15 7.22 -11.06
N ILE A 22 -1.14 6.64 -10.39
CA ILE A 22 -2.56 6.93 -10.65
C ILE A 22 -2.95 8.34 -10.19
N ASN A 23 -2.45 8.81 -9.04
CA ASN A 23 -2.70 10.18 -8.57
C ASN A 23 -2.04 11.20 -9.50
N LEU A 24 -0.77 10.99 -9.87
CA LEU A 24 -0.09 11.85 -10.83
C LEU A 24 -0.84 11.92 -12.18
N HIS A 25 -1.36 10.78 -12.66
CA HIS A 25 -2.16 10.74 -13.87
C HIS A 25 -3.43 11.61 -13.74
N PHE A 26 -4.14 11.53 -12.62
CA PHE A 26 -5.33 12.35 -12.41
C PHE A 26 -5.02 13.83 -12.23
N ASP A 27 -3.90 14.18 -11.60
CA ASP A 27 -3.50 15.57 -11.42
C ASP A 27 -3.13 16.22 -12.76
N ILE A 28 -2.45 15.49 -13.65
CA ILE A 28 -2.11 15.97 -15.00
C ILE A 28 -3.34 16.07 -15.91
N ASN A 29 -4.31 15.18 -15.71
CA ASN A 29 -5.51 15.05 -16.55
C ASN A 29 -6.77 15.49 -15.79
N ASP A 30 -6.65 16.50 -14.94
CA ASP A 30 -7.69 16.96 -14.01
C ASP A 30 -8.99 17.40 -14.72
N THR A 31 -8.87 17.99 -15.91
CA THR A 31 -10.00 18.38 -16.77
C THR A 31 -10.72 17.19 -17.40
N ILE A 32 -10.09 16.02 -17.50
CA ILE A 32 -10.68 14.79 -18.02
C ILE A 32 -11.36 14.02 -16.87
N TYR A 33 -10.64 13.87 -15.76
CA TYR A 33 -11.06 13.09 -14.58
C TYR A 33 -11.74 13.95 -13.53
N THR A 34 -12.78 14.66 -13.96
CA THR A 34 -13.56 15.61 -13.16
C THR A 34 -14.50 15.00 -12.13
N SER A 35 -14.60 13.67 -12.06
CA SER A 35 -15.47 13.00 -11.09
C SER A 35 -14.83 11.76 -10.50
N ASP A 36 -15.19 11.47 -9.25
CA ASP A 36 -14.74 10.28 -8.53
C ASP A 36 -15.10 8.99 -9.27
N LYS A 37 -16.27 8.94 -9.90
CA LYS A 37 -16.68 7.82 -10.74
C LYS A 37 -15.65 7.53 -11.84
N LYS A 38 -15.21 8.56 -12.58
CA LYS A 38 -14.20 8.38 -13.64
C LYS A 38 -12.88 7.90 -13.06
N LYS A 39 -12.41 8.53 -11.97
CA LYS A 39 -11.17 8.15 -11.29
C LYS A 39 -11.18 6.68 -10.85
N VAL A 40 -12.27 6.24 -10.20
CA VAL A 40 -12.43 4.86 -9.74
C VAL A 40 -12.42 3.86 -10.90
N TYR A 41 -13.17 4.12 -11.98
CA TYR A 41 -13.20 3.18 -13.12
C TYR A 41 -11.88 3.08 -13.86
N VAL A 42 -11.16 4.19 -14.02
CA VAL A 42 -9.81 4.15 -14.60
C VAL A 42 -8.86 3.40 -13.68
N ALA A 43 -8.86 3.65 -12.38
CA ALA A 43 -8.01 2.89 -11.46
C ALA A 43 -8.27 1.37 -11.56
N LEU A 44 -9.54 0.96 -11.62
CA LEU A 44 -9.93 -0.44 -11.77
C LEU A 44 -9.50 -1.06 -13.11
N SER A 45 -9.38 -0.28 -14.19
CA SER A 45 -8.94 -0.79 -15.50
C SER A 45 -7.43 -1.02 -15.60
N TYR A 46 -6.64 -0.57 -14.63
CA TYR A 46 -5.20 -0.87 -14.55
C TYR A 46 -4.90 -2.02 -13.55
N MET A 47 -5.94 -2.72 -13.13
CA MET A 47 -5.87 -3.87 -12.22
C MET A 47 -6.25 -5.15 -12.98
N GLU A 48 -5.59 -5.40 -14.11
CA GLU A 48 -5.95 -6.47 -15.05
C GLU A 48 -5.13 -7.76 -14.87
N ASP A 49 -4.10 -7.74 -14.03
CA ASP A 49 -3.21 -8.88 -13.79
C ASP A 49 -3.29 -9.42 -12.35
N GLY A 50 -2.83 -10.66 -12.17
CA GLY A 50 -2.65 -11.31 -10.88
C GLY A 50 -3.91 -11.36 -10.01
N THR A 51 -3.72 -11.12 -8.71
CA THR A 51 -4.81 -11.18 -7.73
C THR A 51 -5.70 -9.93 -7.78
N ALA A 52 -5.20 -8.84 -8.36
CA ALA A 52 -5.94 -7.59 -8.52
C ALA A 52 -7.09 -7.71 -9.54
N THR A 53 -6.98 -8.58 -10.55
CA THR A 53 -8.03 -8.81 -11.56
C THR A 53 -9.36 -9.20 -10.94
N SER A 54 -9.35 -10.22 -10.07
CA SER A 54 -10.57 -10.73 -9.43
C SER A 54 -11.18 -9.70 -8.49
N TRP A 55 -10.34 -8.96 -7.75
CA TRP A 55 -10.79 -7.88 -6.89
C TRP A 55 -11.42 -6.74 -7.70
N SER A 56 -10.80 -6.32 -8.80
CA SER A 56 -11.28 -5.25 -9.68
C SER A 56 -12.64 -5.60 -10.27
N LYS A 57 -12.79 -6.81 -10.82
CA LYS A 57 -14.05 -7.33 -11.36
C LYS A 57 -15.16 -7.32 -10.29
N ALA A 58 -14.88 -7.82 -9.09
CA ALA A 58 -15.84 -7.82 -7.99
C ALA A 58 -16.30 -6.40 -7.58
N LYS A 59 -15.37 -5.43 -7.56
CA LYS A 59 -15.71 -4.01 -7.30
C LYS A 59 -16.55 -3.41 -8.42
N MET A 60 -16.16 -3.61 -9.68
CA MET A 60 -16.92 -3.12 -10.83
C MET A 60 -18.37 -3.63 -10.83
N THR A 61 -18.58 -4.92 -10.56
CA THR A 61 -19.93 -5.52 -10.43
C THR A 61 -20.71 -4.87 -9.31
N LYS A 62 -20.14 -4.78 -8.10
CA LYS A 62 -20.79 -4.17 -6.94
C LYS A 62 -21.21 -2.71 -7.19
N TYR A 63 -20.36 -1.91 -7.84
CA TYR A 63 -20.65 -0.50 -8.10
C TYR A 63 -21.73 -0.32 -9.17
N LYS A 64 -21.78 -1.20 -10.18
CA LYS A 64 -22.85 -1.20 -11.19
C LYS A 64 -24.20 -1.56 -10.58
N GLU A 65 -24.26 -2.61 -9.75
CA GLU A 65 -25.52 -3.12 -9.21
C GLU A 65 -26.15 -2.21 -8.16
N LYS A 66 -25.34 -1.58 -7.30
CA LYS A 66 -25.85 -0.81 -6.15
C LYS A 66 -26.05 0.68 -6.42
N ASN A 67 -25.66 1.16 -7.61
CA ASN A 67 -25.51 2.59 -7.92
C ASN A 67 -24.71 3.37 -6.83
N ALA A 68 -23.91 2.63 -6.05
CA ALA A 68 -23.20 3.11 -4.88
C ALA A 68 -21.75 3.37 -5.30
N TYR A 69 -21.56 4.50 -5.96
CA TYR A 69 -20.22 4.98 -6.30
C TYR A 69 -19.55 5.45 -5.03
N LEU A 70 -18.37 4.91 -4.76
CA LEU A 70 -17.50 5.41 -3.71
C LEU A 70 -16.84 6.71 -4.18
N THR A 71 -16.59 7.62 -3.24
CA THR A 71 -15.66 8.72 -3.50
C THR A 71 -14.28 8.16 -3.84
N TRP A 72 -13.42 8.95 -4.47
CA TRP A 72 -12.02 8.54 -4.71
C TRP A 72 -11.33 8.18 -3.40
N ALA A 73 -11.59 8.94 -2.33
CA ALA A 73 -11.06 8.68 -1.00
C ALA A 73 -11.50 7.33 -0.42
N ASP A 74 -12.78 6.98 -0.54
CA ASP A 74 -13.31 5.70 -0.07
C ASP A 74 -12.77 4.50 -0.86
N PHE A 75 -12.58 4.67 -2.16
CA PHE A 75 -11.90 3.68 -2.99
C PHE A 75 -10.46 3.47 -2.50
N MET A 76 -9.69 4.53 -2.30
CA MET A 76 -8.30 4.45 -1.85
C MET A 76 -8.15 3.85 -0.45
N LYS A 77 -9.10 4.12 0.44
CA LYS A 77 -9.19 3.45 1.75
C LYS A 77 -9.39 1.94 1.59
N THR A 78 -10.32 1.54 0.73
CA THR A 78 -10.61 0.13 0.46
C THR A 78 -9.43 -0.58 -0.23
N PHE A 79 -8.79 0.08 -1.19
CA PHE A 79 -7.58 -0.40 -1.86
C PHE A 79 -6.44 -0.64 -0.87
N THR A 80 -6.13 0.37 -0.05
CA THR A 80 -5.07 0.31 0.96
C THR A 80 -5.32 -0.81 1.97
N ALA A 81 -6.57 -0.97 2.43
CA ALA A 81 -6.96 -2.06 3.32
C ALA A 81 -6.81 -3.45 2.67
N SER A 82 -6.97 -3.55 1.35
CA SER A 82 -6.89 -4.83 0.63
C SER A 82 -5.44 -5.22 0.30
N PHE A 83 -4.61 -4.24 -0.08
CA PHE A 83 -3.32 -4.51 -0.72
C PHE A 83 -2.09 -3.96 0.02
N ARG A 84 -2.23 -3.07 1.02
CA ARG A 84 -1.07 -2.56 1.77
C ARG A 84 -0.93 -3.16 3.16
N THR A 85 -2.03 -3.46 3.84
CA THR A 85 -2.03 -3.88 5.25
C THR A 85 -1.31 -5.21 5.50
N ALA A 86 -1.43 -6.19 4.59
CA ALA A 86 -0.76 -7.49 4.74
C ALA A 86 0.78 -7.38 4.59
N ASN A 87 1.25 -6.52 3.69
CA ASN A 87 2.67 -6.41 3.39
C ASN A 87 3.41 -5.38 4.22
N ILE A 88 2.76 -4.30 4.67
CA ILE A 88 3.38 -3.43 5.67
C ILE A 88 3.72 -4.26 6.91
N LYS A 89 2.82 -5.16 7.34
CA LYS A 89 3.09 -6.07 8.44
C LYS A 89 4.16 -7.11 8.11
N GLY A 90 4.04 -7.79 6.98
CA GLY A 90 4.98 -8.82 6.55
C GLY A 90 6.40 -8.29 6.30
N THR A 91 6.54 -7.24 5.50
CA THR A 91 7.81 -6.59 5.18
C THR A 91 8.43 -5.94 6.41
N ALA A 92 7.65 -5.25 7.25
CA ALA A 92 8.20 -4.71 8.50
C ALA A 92 8.62 -5.82 9.46
N SER A 93 7.87 -6.93 9.55
CA SER A 93 8.29 -8.09 10.35
C SER A 93 9.60 -8.69 9.83
N ALA A 94 9.72 -8.88 8.52
CA ALA A 94 10.91 -9.42 7.88
C ALA A 94 12.13 -8.47 8.01
N ALA A 95 11.90 -7.16 7.90
CA ALA A 95 12.92 -6.14 8.11
C ALA A 95 13.39 -6.11 9.57
N LEU A 96 12.45 -6.14 10.53
CA LEU A 96 12.72 -6.18 11.96
C LEU A 96 13.55 -7.41 12.33
N MET A 97 13.20 -8.60 11.82
CA MET A 97 13.94 -9.85 12.07
C MET A 97 15.38 -9.84 11.54
N LYS A 98 15.66 -9.03 10.52
CA LYS A 98 17.00 -8.88 9.92
C LYS A 98 17.76 -7.67 10.45
N MET A 99 17.11 -6.83 11.26
CA MET A 99 17.67 -5.57 11.72
C MET A 99 18.86 -5.83 12.63
N LYS A 100 19.97 -5.13 12.37
CA LYS A 100 21.18 -5.12 13.20
C LYS A 100 21.60 -3.69 13.46
N MET A 101 22.13 -3.39 14.65
CA MET A 101 22.76 -2.11 14.95
C MET A 101 24.05 -1.99 14.14
N GLU A 102 24.20 -0.88 13.42
CA GLU A 102 25.36 -0.71 12.55
C GLU A 102 26.59 -0.26 13.36
N PRO A 103 27.82 -0.62 12.94
CA PRO A 103 29.04 -0.14 13.60
C PRO A 103 29.10 1.40 13.62
N GLY A 104 29.18 1.98 14.82
CA GLY A 104 29.21 3.43 15.02
C GLY A 104 27.85 4.12 15.02
N GLU A 105 26.75 3.40 14.84
CA GLU A 105 25.40 3.92 15.08
C GLU A 105 25.21 4.16 16.58
N ASN A 106 24.48 5.21 16.96
CA ASN A 106 24.12 5.42 18.36
C ASN A 106 22.78 4.73 18.69
N ALA A 107 22.61 4.36 19.97
CA ALA A 107 21.43 3.63 20.43
C ALA A 107 20.11 4.38 20.19
N VAL A 108 20.10 5.72 20.18
CA VAL A 108 18.88 6.51 19.94
C VAL A 108 18.41 6.40 18.49
N ALA A 109 19.35 6.46 17.53
CA ALA A 109 19.08 6.29 16.11
C ALA A 109 18.58 4.87 15.82
N PHE A 110 19.26 3.87 16.39
CA PHE A 110 18.84 2.47 16.32
C PHE A 110 17.43 2.26 16.87
N ASN A 111 17.15 2.77 18.08
CA ASN A 111 15.83 2.65 18.71
C ASN A 111 14.73 3.30 17.88
N SER A 112 15.01 4.43 17.25
CA SER A 112 14.04 5.15 16.44
C SER A 112 13.60 4.34 15.21
N ARG A 113 14.54 3.73 14.48
CA ARG A 113 14.20 2.88 13.32
C ARG A 113 13.60 1.54 13.74
N PHE A 114 14.08 0.95 14.83
CA PHE A 114 13.54 -0.29 15.38
C PHE A 114 12.06 -0.12 15.76
N MET A 115 11.74 0.92 16.53
CA MET A 115 10.36 1.18 16.98
C MET A 115 9.43 1.54 15.81
N LEU A 116 9.95 2.21 14.78
CA LEU A 116 9.20 2.51 13.55
C LEU A 116 8.73 1.24 12.84
N ASP A 117 9.62 0.25 12.66
CA ASP A 117 9.26 -1.00 11.99
C ASP A 117 8.51 -1.97 12.91
N ALA A 118 8.75 -1.92 14.23
CA ALA A 118 7.94 -2.64 15.22
C ALA A 118 6.48 -2.18 15.16
N GLY A 119 6.23 -0.86 15.12
CA GLY A 119 4.88 -0.30 14.98
C GLY A 119 4.17 -0.71 13.69
N LYS A 120 4.91 -0.81 12.58
CA LYS A 120 4.37 -1.26 11.27
C LYS A 120 4.10 -2.76 11.20
N SER A 121 4.94 -3.57 11.86
CA SER A 121 4.86 -5.04 11.84
C SER A 121 3.66 -5.56 12.65
N GLY A 122 3.26 -4.84 13.69
CA GLY A 122 2.25 -5.32 14.64
C GLY A 122 2.78 -6.47 15.52
N ILE A 123 4.10 -6.55 15.69
CA ILE A 123 4.75 -7.50 16.60
C ILE A 123 4.29 -7.27 18.05
N ASN A 124 4.07 -8.33 18.82
CA ASN A 124 3.72 -8.22 20.23
C ASN A 124 4.96 -7.92 21.10
N ASN A 125 4.74 -7.51 22.36
CA ASN A 125 5.82 -7.05 23.25
C ASN A 125 6.87 -8.14 23.54
N GLU A 126 6.46 -9.40 23.71
CA GLU A 126 7.37 -10.51 23.99
C GLU A 126 8.30 -10.78 22.80
N ALA A 127 7.73 -10.84 21.60
CA ALA A 127 8.49 -11.01 20.36
C ALA A 127 9.37 -9.80 20.05
N MET A 128 8.92 -8.59 20.39
CA MET A 128 9.70 -7.38 20.24
C MET A 128 10.99 -7.41 21.08
N ILE A 129 10.91 -7.85 22.35
CA ILE A 129 12.09 -7.98 23.23
C ILE A 129 13.08 -8.99 22.64
N MET A 130 12.60 -10.14 22.17
CA MET A 130 13.44 -11.18 21.57
C MET A 130 14.16 -10.70 20.30
N VAL A 131 13.46 -9.93 19.45
CA VAL A 131 14.06 -9.40 18.21
C VAL A 131 15.03 -8.27 18.52
N TYR A 132 14.71 -7.37 19.47
CA TYR A 132 15.59 -6.29 19.88
C TYR A 132 16.93 -6.80 20.45
N GLN A 133 16.88 -7.80 21.34
CA GLN A 133 18.08 -8.42 21.92
C GLN A 133 18.99 -9.07 20.87
N LYS A 134 18.41 -9.62 19.80
CA LYS A 134 19.18 -10.18 18.68
C LYS A 134 19.73 -9.11 17.76
N ALA A 135 19.19 -7.89 17.78
CA ALA A 135 19.51 -6.85 16.82
C ALA A 135 20.68 -5.96 17.28
N ILE A 136 20.90 -5.83 18.59
CA ILE A 136 22.05 -5.16 19.19
C ILE A 136 23.31 -6.04 19.23
#